data_AF-A0A3B9T718-F1
#
_entry.id   AF-A0A3B9T718-F1
#
_cell.length_a   1.000
_cell.length_b   1.000
_cell.length_c   1.000
_cell.angle_alpha   90.00
_cell.angle_beta   90.00
_cell.angle_gamma   90.00
#
_symmetry.space_group_name_H-M   'P 1'
#
loop_
_entity.id
_entity.type
_entity.pdbx_description
1 polymer ?
#
loop_
_entity_poly.entity_id
_entity_poly.type
_entity_poly.pdbx_seq_one_letter_code
_entity_poly.pdbx_strand_id
1 'polypeptide(L)'
;MKKMLLLFILLVPVLTYSQDITGNWYWKSETGSNSLELEFFLENGELKGRHCGSFYDGLKIDCVDGPSSCSIILAQVKIGLYEGTIQSGFSLSSGRIQLTYNPVSNNILFKVLQVPAGEYYFPKECILIRN
;
A
#
# COMPACT_ATOMS: atom_id res chain seq x y z
N MET A 1 -14.82 62.30 -3.28
CA MET A 1 -14.51 61.32 -2.21
C MET A 1 -14.50 59.93 -2.85
N LYS A 2 -13.32 59.38 -3.19
CA LYS A 2 -13.19 58.05 -3.81
C LYS A 2 -13.24 56.99 -2.70
N LYS A 3 -14.30 56.18 -2.67
CA LYS A 3 -14.41 55.03 -1.76
C LYS A 3 -13.44 53.95 -2.22
N MET A 4 -12.35 53.76 -1.48
CA MET A 4 -11.39 52.69 -1.72
C MET A 4 -11.96 51.41 -1.10
N LEU A 5 -12.41 50.48 -1.95
CA LEU A 5 -12.92 49.17 -1.52
C LEU A 5 -11.71 48.28 -1.24
N LEU A 6 -11.40 48.03 0.04
CA LEU A 6 -10.40 47.04 0.44
C LEU A 6 -10.96 45.63 0.19
N LEU A 7 -10.37 44.92 -0.77
CA LEU A 7 -10.66 43.52 -1.03
C LEU A 7 -9.87 42.67 -0.02
N PHE A 8 -10.55 42.14 0.99
CA PHE A 8 -9.98 41.18 1.95
C PHE A 8 -9.82 39.83 1.23
N ILE A 9 -8.61 39.52 0.75
CA ILE A 9 -8.27 38.21 0.22
C ILE A 9 -8.13 37.26 1.42
N LEU A 10 -9.18 36.50 1.71
CA LEU A 10 -9.13 35.36 2.62
C LEU A 10 -8.17 34.32 2.04
N LEU A 11 -6.93 34.27 2.54
CA LEU A 11 -6.07 33.11 2.40
C LEU A 11 -6.72 31.96 3.15
N VAL A 12 -7.53 31.17 2.44
CA VAL A 12 -7.95 29.86 2.94
C VAL A 12 -6.69 28.99 2.90
N PRO A 13 -6.16 28.51 4.04
CA PRO A 13 -5.09 27.54 4.00
C PRO A 13 -5.65 26.31 3.28
N VAL A 14 -5.10 26.01 2.11
CA VAL A 14 -5.37 24.75 1.43
C VAL A 14 -4.86 23.68 2.38
N LEU A 15 -5.78 23.01 3.08
CA LEU A 15 -5.47 21.81 3.83
C LEU A 15 -4.91 20.83 2.81
N THR A 16 -3.58 20.76 2.75
CA THR A 16 -2.88 19.65 2.13
C THR A 16 -3.24 18.45 2.98
N TYR A 17 -4.32 17.76 2.59
CA TYR A 17 -4.54 16.41 3.07
C TYR A 17 -3.26 15.65 2.75
N SER A 18 -2.47 15.36 3.79
CA SER A 18 -1.43 14.35 3.69
C SER A 18 -2.16 13.06 3.39
N GLN A 19 -2.17 12.72 2.11
CA GLN A 19 -2.76 11.51 1.59
C GLN A 19 -1.84 10.38 2.03
N ASP A 20 -2.14 9.81 3.19
CA ASP A 20 -1.28 8.83 3.82
C ASP A 20 -1.62 7.42 3.31
N ILE A 21 -0.59 6.76 2.78
CA ILE A 21 -0.66 5.38 2.29
C ILE A 21 -0.73 4.37 3.47
N THR A 22 -0.44 4.80 4.70
CA THR A 22 -0.58 3.95 5.89
C THR A 22 -2.01 3.45 6.09
N GLY A 23 -2.14 2.37 6.87
CA GLY A 23 -3.39 1.70 7.17
C GLY A 23 -3.54 0.36 6.46
N ASN A 24 -4.77 -0.17 6.50
CA ASN A 24 -5.12 -1.48 5.98
C ASN A 24 -5.69 -1.40 4.57
N TRP A 25 -5.26 -2.34 3.73
CA TRP A 25 -5.58 -2.42 2.32
C TRP A 25 -5.97 -3.84 1.98
N TYR A 26 -7.01 -3.99 1.17
CA TYR A 26 -7.60 -5.27 0.86
C TYR A 26 -7.82 -5.44 -0.63
N TRP A 27 -7.57 -6.65 -1.13
CA TRP A 27 -7.96 -7.09 -2.44
C TRP A 27 -8.58 -8.48 -2.34
N LYS A 28 -9.56 -8.73 -3.21
CA LYS A 28 -10.17 -10.04 -3.42
C LYS A 28 -10.28 -10.31 -4.91
N SER A 29 -10.02 -11.55 -5.34
CA SER A 29 -10.26 -11.97 -6.72
C SER A 29 -11.74 -11.91 -7.06
N GLU A 30 -12.06 -11.84 -8.35
CA GLU A 30 -13.45 -11.85 -8.84
C GLU A 30 -14.21 -13.11 -8.40
N THR A 31 -13.52 -14.26 -8.36
CA THR A 31 -14.06 -15.54 -7.88
C THR A 31 -14.24 -15.58 -6.37
N GLY A 32 -13.58 -14.68 -5.65
CA GLY A 32 -13.53 -14.67 -4.19
C GLY A 32 -12.58 -15.68 -3.55
N SER A 33 -11.96 -16.55 -4.33
CA SER A 33 -11.10 -17.64 -3.86
C SER A 33 -9.72 -17.18 -3.38
N ASN A 34 -9.31 -15.97 -3.75
CA ASN A 34 -8.02 -15.40 -3.37
C ASN A 34 -8.22 -14.02 -2.75
N SER A 35 -7.41 -13.69 -1.75
CA SER A 35 -7.36 -12.37 -1.14
C SER A 35 -5.93 -11.98 -0.77
N LEU A 36 -5.72 -10.67 -0.65
CA LEU A 36 -4.49 -10.06 -0.14
C LEU A 36 -4.88 -8.93 0.81
N GLU A 37 -4.33 -8.98 2.01
CA GLU A 37 -4.35 -7.90 2.98
C GLU A 37 -2.95 -7.31 3.13
N LEU A 38 -2.83 -5.99 3.04
CA LEU A 38 -1.60 -5.27 3.33
C LEU A 38 -1.86 -4.25 4.45
N GLU A 39 -1.01 -4.24 5.46
CA GLU A 39 -0.97 -3.21 6.50
C GLU A 39 0.30 -2.39 6.32
N PHE A 40 0.16 -1.07 6.12
CA PHE A 40 1.31 -0.17 6.02
C PHE A 40 1.41 0.76 7.23
N PHE A 41 2.62 0.94 7.74
CA PHE A 41 2.92 1.80 8.88
C PHE A 41 4.31 2.43 8.75
N LEU A 42 4.50 3.54 9.45
CA LEU A 42 5.81 4.19 9.55
C LEU A 42 6.55 3.66 10.78
N GLU A 43 7.79 3.23 10.58
CA GLU A 43 8.71 2.86 11.64
C GLU A 43 10.06 3.54 11.39
N ASN A 44 10.52 4.37 12.33
CA ASN A 44 11.77 5.14 12.21
C ASN A 44 11.87 5.97 10.90
N GLY A 45 10.74 6.46 10.39
CA GLY A 45 10.66 7.23 9.14
C GLY A 45 10.68 6.39 7.87
N GLU A 46 10.75 5.06 7.98
CA GLU A 46 10.63 4.14 6.85
C GLU A 46 9.19 3.65 6.70
N LEU A 47 8.70 3.57 5.47
CA LEU A 47 7.42 2.94 5.18
C LEU A 47 7.60 1.43 5.13
N LYS A 48 7.01 0.75 6.12
CA LYS A 48 7.03 -0.70 6.25
C LYS A 48 5.63 -1.25 6.12
N GLY A 49 5.54 -2.57 5.96
CA GLY A 49 4.26 -3.23 6.02
C GLY A 49 4.32 -4.73 6.26
N ARG A 50 3.12 -5.27 6.44
CA ARG A 50 2.84 -6.68 6.56
C ARG A 50 1.90 -7.10 5.45
N HIS A 51 1.96 -8.38 5.08
CA HIS A 51 1.02 -8.97 4.16
C HIS A 51 0.41 -10.23 4.75
N CYS A 52 -0.84 -10.48 4.36
CA CYS A 52 -1.49 -11.77 4.54
C CYS A 52 -2.26 -12.11 3.27
N GLY A 53 -1.77 -13.11 2.54
CA GLY A 53 -2.39 -13.67 1.36
C GLY A 53 -3.10 -14.97 1.68
N SER A 54 -4.32 -15.13 1.18
CA SER A 54 -5.10 -16.37 1.28
C SER A 54 -5.51 -16.79 -0.12
N PHE A 55 -5.10 -17.97 -0.57
CA PHE A 55 -5.28 -18.45 -1.93
C PHE A 55 -5.93 -19.83 -1.92
N TYR A 56 -6.69 -20.10 -2.98
CA TYR A 56 -7.45 -21.35 -3.15
C TYR A 56 -8.38 -21.61 -1.95
N ASP A 57 -9.23 -20.63 -1.64
CA ASP A 57 -10.22 -20.70 -0.56
C ASP A 57 -9.57 -20.97 0.82
N GLY A 58 -8.36 -20.43 1.03
CA GLY A 58 -7.61 -20.56 2.27
C GLY A 58 -6.78 -21.83 2.41
N LEU A 59 -6.71 -22.68 1.38
CA LEU A 59 -5.82 -23.84 1.38
C LEU A 59 -4.34 -23.45 1.41
N LYS A 60 -4.01 -22.25 0.91
CA LYS A 60 -2.65 -21.70 0.91
C LYS A 60 -2.66 -20.33 1.55
N ILE A 61 -1.94 -20.20 2.66
CA ILE A 61 -1.84 -18.98 3.44
C ILE A 61 -0.38 -18.52 3.41
N ASP A 62 -0.16 -17.26 3.05
CA ASP A 62 1.14 -16.60 3.02
C ASP A 62 1.04 -15.31 3.82
N CYS A 63 1.25 -15.43 5.13
CA CYS A 63 1.09 -14.34 6.08
C CYS A 63 2.35 -14.19 6.93
N VAL A 64 2.65 -12.95 7.27
CA VAL A 64 3.68 -12.62 8.25
C VAL A 64 3.00 -11.98 9.45
N ASP A 65 2.70 -12.82 10.43
CA ASP A 65 2.01 -12.45 11.66
C ASP A 65 3.00 -12.25 12.80
N GLY A 66 2.89 -11.11 13.49
CA GLY A 66 3.71 -10.79 14.65
C GLY A 66 3.91 -9.28 14.83
N PRO A 67 3.89 -8.77 16.07
CA PRO A 67 3.96 -7.33 16.34
C PRO A 67 5.29 -6.70 15.89
N SER A 68 6.35 -7.50 15.76
CA SER A 68 7.69 -7.06 15.35
C SER A 68 8.10 -7.54 13.95
N SER A 69 7.26 -8.32 13.26
CA SER A 69 7.59 -8.84 11.93
C SER A 69 7.07 -7.93 10.83
N CYS A 70 7.97 -7.56 9.91
CA CYS A 70 7.66 -6.82 8.68
C CYS A 70 8.01 -7.70 7.49
N SER A 71 7.12 -7.76 6.51
CA SER A 71 7.37 -8.47 5.25
C SER A 71 7.61 -7.51 4.09
N ILE A 72 7.26 -6.24 4.25
CA ILE A 72 7.35 -5.21 3.21
C ILE A 72 8.21 -4.06 3.72
N ILE A 73 9.14 -3.63 2.86
CA ILE A 73 9.97 -2.44 3.06
C ILE A 73 9.88 -1.63 1.78
N LEU A 74 9.55 -0.34 1.89
CA LEU A 74 9.29 0.54 0.75
C LEU A 74 10.07 1.86 0.88
N ALA A 75 10.54 2.35 -0.26
CA ALA A 75 11.03 3.70 -0.43
C ALA A 75 10.12 4.46 -1.40
N GLN A 76 9.83 5.72 -1.09
CA GLN A 76 9.12 6.60 -2.01
C GLN A 76 10.07 7.05 -3.13
N VAL A 77 9.78 6.66 -4.37
CA VAL A 77 10.58 7.03 -5.54
C VAL A 77 10.15 8.39 -6.10
N LYS A 78 8.84 8.67 -6.03
CA LYS A 78 8.22 9.98 -6.31
C LYS A 78 6.86 10.03 -5.61
N ILE A 79 6.23 11.20 -5.60
CA ILE A 79 4.91 11.39 -4.98
C ILE A 79 3.93 10.31 -5.50
N GLY A 80 3.35 9.55 -4.57
CA GLY A 80 2.41 8.46 -4.86
C GLY A 80 3.03 7.18 -5.44
N LEU A 81 4.33 7.10 -5.70
CA LEU A 81 5.01 5.90 -6.21
C LEU A 81 6.05 5.39 -5.21
N TYR A 82 5.90 4.13 -4.82
CA TYR A 82 6.78 3.45 -3.87
C TYR A 82 7.34 2.19 -4.51
N GLU A 83 8.59 1.88 -4.23
CA GLU A 83 9.22 0.63 -4.64
C GLU A 83 9.96 0.00 -3.48
N GLY A 84 10.09 -1.32 -3.51
CA GLY A 84 10.82 -2.03 -2.48
C GLY A 84 10.66 -3.53 -2.60
N THR A 85 10.64 -4.21 -1.45
CA THR A 85 10.63 -5.66 -1.37
C THR A 85 9.41 -6.16 -0.60
N ILE A 86 8.94 -7.34 -1.00
CA ILE A 86 8.01 -8.17 -0.23
C ILE A 86 8.66 -9.52 0.00
N GLN A 87 8.70 -10.00 1.24
CA GLN A 87 9.14 -11.34 1.60
C GLN A 87 7.91 -12.21 1.85
N SER A 88 7.81 -13.35 1.15
CA SER A 88 6.79 -14.36 1.42
C SER A 88 6.97 -14.92 2.83
N GLY A 89 5.90 -14.97 3.62
CA GLY A 89 5.83 -15.74 4.86
C GLY A 89 5.85 -17.25 4.62
N PHE A 90 5.43 -17.70 3.44
CA PHE A 90 5.43 -19.12 3.05
C PHE A 90 6.84 -19.65 2.73
N SER A 91 7.58 -18.99 1.83
CA SER A 91 8.90 -19.46 1.40
C SER A 91 10.09 -18.70 1.99
N LEU A 92 9.85 -17.59 2.68
CA LEU A 92 10.88 -16.63 3.14
C LEU A 92 11.69 -15.99 2.01
N SER A 93 11.33 -16.25 0.76
CA SER A 93 11.99 -15.63 -0.40
C SER A 93 11.39 -14.25 -0.68
N SER A 94 12.23 -13.34 -1.16
CA SER A 94 11.83 -11.96 -1.44
C SER A 94 11.65 -11.69 -2.92
N GLY A 95 10.61 -10.93 -3.26
CA GLY A 95 10.38 -10.33 -4.56
C GLY A 95 10.51 -8.81 -4.49
N ARG A 96 10.53 -8.15 -5.66
CA ARG A 96 10.45 -6.69 -5.77
C ARG A 96 9.04 -6.26 -6.13
N ILE A 97 8.55 -5.21 -5.49
CA ILE A 97 7.22 -4.67 -5.71
C ILE A 97 7.24 -3.16 -5.97
N GLN A 98 6.16 -2.68 -6.60
CA GLN A 98 5.85 -1.28 -6.79
C GLN A 98 4.40 -1.01 -6.35
N LEU A 99 4.20 0.09 -5.63
CA LEU A 99 2.87 0.59 -5.25
C LEU A 99 2.65 1.95 -5.88
N THR A 100 1.53 2.13 -6.56
CA THR A 100 1.05 3.46 -6.96
C THR A 100 -0.19 3.80 -6.16
N TYR A 101 -0.05 4.74 -5.22
CA TYR A 101 -1.17 5.23 -4.41
C TYR A 101 -1.90 6.36 -5.13
N ASN A 102 -3.19 6.16 -5.37
CA ASN A 102 -4.07 7.20 -5.89
C ASN A 102 -4.90 7.81 -4.75
N PRO A 103 -4.61 9.06 -4.35
CA PRO A 103 -5.35 9.74 -3.29
C PRO A 103 -6.80 10.07 -3.64
N VAL A 104 -7.10 10.29 -4.93
CA VAL A 104 -8.43 10.70 -5.38
C VAL A 104 -9.40 9.52 -5.32
N SER A 105 -8.95 8.35 -5.75
CA SER A 105 -9.75 7.11 -5.72
C SER A 105 -9.49 6.25 -4.48
N ASN A 106 -8.64 6.71 -3.56
CA ASN A 106 -8.24 6.04 -2.32
C ASN A 106 -7.93 4.54 -2.52
N ASN A 107 -7.05 4.24 -3.48
CA ASN A 107 -6.65 2.88 -3.81
C ASN A 107 -5.14 2.78 -4.10
N ILE A 108 -4.62 1.56 -4.02
CA ILE A 108 -3.24 1.25 -4.35
C ILE A 108 -3.24 0.28 -5.53
N LEU A 109 -2.54 0.63 -6.60
CA LEU A 109 -2.13 -0.34 -7.60
C LEU A 109 -0.86 -1.04 -7.10
N PHE A 110 -0.99 -2.32 -6.77
CA PHE A 110 0.10 -3.20 -6.37
C PHE A 110 0.63 -3.95 -7.58
N LYS A 111 1.96 -4.00 -7.75
CA LYS A 111 2.62 -4.76 -8.83
C LYS A 111 3.86 -5.49 -8.32
N VAL A 112 4.03 -6.73 -8.73
CA VAL A 112 5.27 -7.50 -8.59
C VAL A 112 6.17 -7.22 -9.80
N LEU A 113 7.31 -6.58 -9.56
CA LEU A 113 8.35 -6.29 -10.54
C LEU A 113 9.28 -7.49 -10.75
N GLN A 114 9.59 -8.21 -9.66
CA GLN A 114 10.41 -9.41 -9.65
C GLN A 114 9.77 -10.42 -8.70
N VAL A 115 9.46 -11.61 -9.21
CA VAL A 115 8.86 -12.67 -8.39
C VAL A 115 9.86 -13.21 -7.36
N PRO A 116 9.40 -13.64 -6.17
CA PRO A 116 10.21 -14.44 -5.27
C PRO A 116 10.67 -15.74 -5.94
N ALA A 117 11.85 -16.24 -5.55
CA ALA A 117 12.39 -17.48 -6.11
C ALA A 117 11.67 -18.75 -5.62
N GLY A 118 10.96 -18.68 -4.49
CA GLY A 118 10.18 -19.78 -3.91
C GLY A 118 8.68 -19.65 -4.15
N GLU A 119 7.92 -20.56 -3.54
CA GLU A 119 6.45 -20.51 -3.52
C GLU A 119 5.95 -19.28 -2.75
N TYR A 120 4.95 -18.58 -3.30
CA TYR A 120 4.40 -17.36 -2.71
C TYR A 120 2.91 -17.22 -3.06
N TYR A 121 2.15 -16.53 -2.22
CA TYR A 121 0.70 -16.36 -2.40
C TYR A 121 0.26 -14.90 -2.28
N PHE A 122 0.59 -14.13 -3.31
CA PHE A 122 0.05 -12.80 -3.56
C PHE A 122 -0.02 -12.57 -5.09
N PRO A 123 -0.98 -11.77 -5.60
CA PRO A 123 -1.17 -11.59 -7.03
C PRO A 123 0.02 -10.89 -7.70
N LYS A 124 0.21 -11.09 -9.00
CA LYS A 124 1.23 -10.35 -9.77
C LYS A 124 0.89 -8.86 -9.87
N GLU A 125 -0.40 -8.54 -10.00
CA GLU A 125 -0.92 -7.18 -10.06
C GLU A 125 -2.35 -7.17 -9.52
N CYS A 126 -2.70 -6.17 -8.72
CA CYS A 126 -4.06 -5.96 -8.24
C CYS A 126 -4.30 -4.51 -7.80
N ILE A 127 -5.58 -4.13 -7.71
CA ILE A 127 -5.99 -2.87 -7.09
C ILE A 127 -6.47 -3.20 -5.68
N LEU A 128 -5.80 -2.62 -4.69
CA LEU A 128 -6.20 -2.70 -3.29
C LEU A 128 -7.08 -1.52 -2.94
N ILE A 129 -8.16 -1.78 -2.21
CA ILE A 129 -9.04 -0.79 -1.62
C ILE A 129 -8.75 -0.66 -0.13
N ARG A 130 -9.03 0.51 0.44
CA ARG A 130 -8.88 0.71 1.88
C ARG A 130 -9.93 -0.13 2.61
N ASN A 131 -9.49 -0.87 3.63
CA ASN A 131 -10.36 -1.60 4.56
C ASN A 131 -10.83 -0.68 5.70
#